data_AF-A0A2V6BCW5-F1
#
_entry.id   AF-A0A2V6BCW5-F1
#
_cell.length_a   1.000
_cell.length_b   1.000
_cell.length_c   1.000
_cell.angle_alpha   90.00
_cell.angle_beta   90.00
_cell.angle_gamma   90.00
#
_symmetry.space_group_name_H-M   'P 1'
#
loop_
_entity.id
_entity.type
_entity.pdbx_description
1 polymer ?
#
loop_
_entity_poly.entity_id
_entity_poly.type
_entity_poly.pdbx_seq_one_letter_code
_entity_poly.pdbx_strand_id
1 'polypeptide(L)'
;LLCAGSDLGIHSFVPVAIWELVETDFKYEGYATRQSEQNRKLECRQNQIIPDGLDYGQIAGLRAEARQKLAALRPTSLGQAARISGVTPADIAIISILLSKNGLQLKQSQ
;
A
#
# COMPACT_ATOMS: atom_id res chain seq x y z
N LEU A 1 8.61 57.55 -25.72
CA LEU A 1 7.82 56.78 -24.74
C LEU A 1 7.58 55.38 -25.31
N LEU A 2 8.52 54.47 -25.10
CA LEU A 2 8.38 53.05 -25.40
C LEU A 2 8.18 52.32 -24.07
N CYS A 3 7.13 51.52 -23.99
CA CYS A 3 6.92 50.34 -23.14
C CYS A 3 5.40 50.09 -23.05
N ALA A 4 4.78 49.72 -24.17
CA ALA A 4 3.52 48.99 -24.13
C ALA A 4 3.87 47.58 -23.64
N GLY A 5 3.59 47.34 -22.35
CA GLY A 5 3.83 46.06 -21.70
C GLY A 5 3.14 44.95 -22.48
N SER A 6 3.95 44.07 -23.06
CA SER A 6 3.55 42.84 -23.71
C SER A 6 3.01 41.87 -22.66
N ASP A 7 1.74 42.00 -22.32
CA ASP A 7 0.97 40.99 -21.58
C ASP A 7 0.02 40.29 -22.56
N LEU A 8 0.55 39.90 -23.72
CA LEU A 8 -0.11 38.98 -24.65
C LEU A 8 0.07 37.55 -24.10
N GLY A 9 -0.35 37.36 -22.85
CA GLY A 9 -0.16 36.16 -22.09
C GLY A 9 -0.97 35.04 -22.71
N ILE A 10 -0.29 33.94 -23.04
CA ILE A 10 -0.67 32.51 -23.13
C ILE A 10 -2.16 32.10 -23.28
N HIS A 11 -3.10 32.82 -22.68
CA HIS A 11 -4.55 32.63 -22.75
C HIS A 11 -5.16 32.75 -24.16
N SER A 12 -4.58 33.50 -25.10
CA SER A 12 -5.18 33.66 -26.45
C SER A 12 -4.80 32.56 -27.45
N PHE A 13 -3.78 31.75 -27.14
CA PHE A 13 -3.21 30.76 -28.06
C PHE A 13 -3.68 29.33 -27.79
N VAL A 14 -4.38 29.11 -26.67
CA VAL A 14 -4.71 27.79 -26.16
C VAL A 14 -6.22 27.68 -25.96
N PRO A 15 -6.91 26.70 -26.58
CA PRO A 15 -8.35 26.52 -26.43
C PRO A 15 -8.76 26.35 -24.95
N VAL A 16 -9.94 26.84 -24.60
CA VAL A 16 -10.46 26.82 -23.21
C VAL A 16 -10.44 25.40 -22.59
N ALA A 17 -10.67 24.36 -23.40
CA ALA A 17 -10.64 22.97 -22.96
C ALA A 17 -9.26 22.51 -22.44
N ILE A 18 -8.16 23.09 -22.95
CA ILE A 18 -6.81 22.79 -22.47
C ILE A 18 -6.57 23.46 -21.12
N TRP A 19 -7.14 24.65 -20.88
CA TRP A 19 -7.08 25.30 -19.58
C TRP A 19 -7.85 24.53 -18.50
N GLU A 20 -9.03 24.01 -18.83
CA GLU A 20 -9.79 23.15 -17.91
C GLU A 20 -9.06 21.84 -17.60
N LEU A 21 -8.37 21.25 -18.57
CA LEU A 21 -7.55 20.06 -18.36
C LEU A 21 -6.35 20.35 -17.46
N VAL A 22 -5.60 21.42 -17.72
CA VAL A 22 -4.44 21.83 -16.91
C VAL A 22 -4.88 22.19 -15.49
N GLU A 23 -6.00 22.90 -15.32
CA GLU A 23 -6.55 23.24 -14.01
C GLU A 23 -6.98 21.97 -13.24
N THR A 24 -7.57 21.01 -13.95
CA THR A 24 -7.92 19.69 -13.39
C THR A 24 -6.66 18.95 -12.96
N ASP A 25 -5.72 18.72 -13.85
CA ASP A 25 -4.46 18.02 -13.57
C ASP A 25 -3.71 18.67 -12.41
N PHE A 26 -3.58 20.00 -12.39
CA PHE A 26 -2.88 20.71 -11.32
C PHE A 26 -3.58 20.57 -9.96
N LYS A 27 -4.92 20.55 -9.93
CA LYS A 27 -5.69 20.32 -8.69
C LYS A 27 -5.57 18.88 -8.19
N TYR A 28 -5.36 17.90 -9.08
CA TYR A 28 -5.37 16.47 -8.75
C TYR A 28 -3.98 15.80 -8.68
N GLU A 29 -2.92 16.40 -9.20
CA GLU A 29 -1.54 15.87 -9.15
C GLU A 29 -1.09 15.55 -7.70
N GLY A 30 -1.51 16.39 -6.75
CA GLY A 30 -1.24 16.18 -5.33
C GLY A 30 -2.00 14.99 -4.73
N TYR A 31 -3.18 14.66 -5.24
CA TYR A 31 -3.98 13.53 -4.77
C TYR A 31 -3.46 12.21 -5.32
N ALA A 32 -3.16 12.17 -6.62
CA ALA A 32 -2.59 10.98 -7.27
C ALA A 32 -1.28 10.56 -6.61
N THR A 33 -0.40 11.53 -6.31
CA THR A 33 0.88 11.27 -5.64
C THR A 33 0.71 10.76 -4.20
N ARG A 34 -0.25 11.30 -3.45
CA ARG A 34 -0.52 10.80 -2.08
C ARG A 34 -1.13 9.40 -2.08
N GLN A 35 -2.00 9.13 -3.05
CA GLN A 35 -2.66 7.84 -3.19
C GLN A 35 -1.68 6.76 -3.66
N SER A 36 -0.76 7.10 -4.57
CA SER A 36 0.31 6.18 -5.00
C SER A 36 1.24 5.82 -3.83
N GLU A 37 1.63 6.78 -2.99
CA GLU A 37 2.44 6.51 -1.80
C GLU A 37 1.70 5.66 -0.75
N GLN A 38 0.40 5.87 -0.57
CA GLN A 38 -0.43 5.01 0.29
C GLN A 38 -0.52 3.58 -0.26
N ASN A 39 -0.73 3.42 -1.57
CA ASN A 39 -0.78 2.13 -2.25
C ASN A 39 0.56 1.40 -2.13
N ARG A 40 1.69 2.09 -2.37
CA ARG A 40 3.03 1.52 -2.23
C ARG A 40 3.30 1.00 -0.82
N LYS A 41 2.85 1.73 0.22
CA LYS A 41 2.96 1.29 1.63
C LYS A 41 2.05 0.09 1.95
N LEU A 42 0.90 -0.03 1.28
CA LEU A 42 0.02 -1.19 1.40
C LEU A 42 0.60 -2.40 0.69
N GLU A 43 1.11 -2.25 -0.53
CA GLU A 43 1.76 -3.30 -1.32
C GLU A 43 2.99 -3.86 -0.60
N CYS A 44 3.83 -3.00 -0.03
CA CYS A 44 5.00 -3.42 0.74
C CYS A 44 4.61 -4.33 1.93
N ARG A 45 3.48 -4.02 2.60
CA ARG A 45 2.94 -4.88 3.67
C ARG A 45 2.35 -6.19 3.14
N GLN A 46 1.72 -6.16 1.96
CA GLN A 46 1.19 -7.37 1.32
C GLN A 46 2.30 -8.34 0.87
N ASN A 47 3.45 -7.81 0.46
CA ASN A 47 4.60 -8.60 -0.01
C ASN A 47 5.47 -9.16 1.12
N GLN A 48 5.09 -8.99 2.39
CA GLN A 48 5.82 -9.61 3.49
C GLN A 48 5.73 -11.14 3.41
N ILE A 49 6.90 -11.78 3.30
CA ILE A 49 7.03 -13.23 3.13
C ILE A 49 6.66 -13.95 4.43
N ILE A 50 5.90 -15.02 4.31
CA ILE A 50 5.60 -15.96 5.38
C ILE A 50 6.53 -17.17 5.23
N PRO A 51 7.35 -17.52 6.25
CA PRO A 51 8.20 -18.71 6.19
C PRO A 51 7.40 -20.00 6.11
N ASP A 52 7.83 -20.96 5.30
CA ASP A 52 7.14 -22.25 5.07
C ASP A 52 6.95 -23.08 6.36
N GLY A 53 7.83 -22.90 7.34
CA GLY A 53 7.80 -23.58 8.63
C GLY A 53 6.96 -22.91 9.72
N LEU A 54 6.21 -21.85 9.40
CA LEU A 54 5.41 -21.14 10.40
C LEU A 54 4.27 -22.05 10.93
N ASP A 55 4.31 -22.33 12.23
CA ASP A 55 3.23 -23.05 12.92
C ASP A 55 2.13 -22.07 13.37
N TYR A 56 1.06 -21.98 12.58
CA TYR A 56 -0.11 -21.15 12.90
C TYR A 56 -0.84 -21.58 14.18
N GLY A 57 -0.66 -22.83 14.62
CA GLY A 57 -1.25 -23.34 15.86
C GLY A 57 -0.71 -22.66 17.12
N GLN A 58 0.54 -22.18 17.06
CA GLN A 58 1.20 -21.51 18.18
C GLN A 58 0.94 -20.01 18.23
N ILE A 59 0.27 -19.44 17.22
CA ILE A 59 0.04 -17.99 17.15
C ILE A 59 -1.14 -17.61 18.06
N ALA A 60 -0.82 -17.05 19.21
CA ALA A 60 -1.80 -16.53 20.16
C ALA A 60 -2.69 -15.44 19.51
N GLY A 61 -3.99 -15.47 19.82
CA GLY A 61 -4.98 -14.53 19.31
C GLY A 61 -5.53 -14.85 17.91
N LEU A 62 -4.93 -15.79 17.18
CA LEU A 62 -5.41 -16.19 15.86
C LEU A 62 -6.62 -17.12 15.98
N ARG A 63 -7.71 -16.80 15.27
CA ARG A 63 -8.97 -17.56 15.36
C ARG A 63 -8.81 -18.98 14.82
N ALA A 64 -9.55 -19.94 15.37
CA ALA A 64 -9.47 -21.35 14.96
C ALA A 64 -9.69 -21.55 13.45
N GLU A 65 -10.67 -20.86 12.87
CA GLU A 65 -10.95 -20.89 11.43
C GLU A 65 -9.74 -20.41 10.60
N ALA A 66 -9.16 -19.27 10.99
CA ALA A 66 -7.99 -18.72 10.31
C ALA A 66 -6.79 -19.66 10.43
N ARG A 67 -6.52 -20.23 11.61
CA ARG A 67 -5.45 -21.23 11.81
C ARG A 67 -5.62 -22.43 10.88
N GLN A 68 -6.82 -23.00 10.83
CA GLN A 68 -7.11 -24.16 10.00
C GLN A 68 -6.90 -23.86 8.51
N LYS A 69 -7.42 -22.73 8.03
CA LYS A 69 -7.32 -22.34 6.62
C LYS A 69 -5.90 -21.98 6.21
N LEU A 70 -5.17 -21.26 7.06
CA LEU A 70 -3.77 -20.92 6.81
C LEU A 70 -2.85 -22.14 6.82
N ALA A 71 -3.06 -23.07 7.77
CA ALA A 71 -2.30 -24.32 7.81
C ALA A 71 -2.57 -25.21 6.60
N ALA A 72 -3.81 -25.22 6.09
CA ALA A 72 -4.18 -26.00 4.91
C ALA A 72 -3.63 -25.39 3.59
N LEU A 73 -3.73 -24.07 3.43
CA LEU A 73 -3.39 -23.39 2.18
C LEU A 73 -1.92 -22.94 2.10
N ARG A 74 -1.26 -22.80 3.25
CA ARG A 74 0.14 -22.38 3.40
C ARG A 74 0.53 -21.21 2.46
N PRO A 75 -0.06 -20.01 2.66
CA PRO A 75 0.29 -18.85 1.85
C PRO A 75 1.74 -18.44 2.05
N THR A 76 2.40 -18.01 0.98
CA THR A 76 3.81 -17.59 0.99
C THR A 76 3.98 -16.10 1.33
N SER A 77 2.89 -15.34 1.38
CA SER A 77 2.88 -13.91 1.69
C SER A 77 1.64 -13.48 2.47
N LEU A 78 1.75 -12.37 3.20
CA LEU A 78 0.60 -11.76 3.89
C LEU A 78 -0.53 -11.36 2.93
N GLY A 79 -0.19 -10.90 1.72
CA GLY A 79 -1.16 -10.56 0.68
C GLY A 79 -1.97 -11.76 0.22
N GLN A 80 -1.32 -12.92 0.05
CA GLN A 80 -2.02 -14.17 -0.26
C GLN A 80 -2.90 -14.61 0.92
N ALA A 81 -2.37 -14.56 2.15
CA ALA A 81 -3.12 -14.89 3.36
C ALA A 81 -4.40 -14.04 3.51
N ALA A 82 -4.32 -12.74 3.21
CA ALA A 82 -5.43 -11.79 3.32
C ALA A 82 -6.59 -12.07 2.36
N ARG A 83 -6.36 -12.83 1.28
CA ARG A 83 -7.38 -13.20 0.29
C ARG A 83 -8.10 -14.50 0.65
N ILE A 84 -7.64 -15.23 1.65
CA ILE A 84 -8.24 -16.48 2.08
C ILE A 84 -9.56 -16.16 2.79
N SER A 85 -10.67 -16.69 2.25
CA SER A 85 -11.99 -16.54 2.88
C SER A 85 -11.95 -17.02 4.34
N GLY A 86 -12.46 -16.24 5.28
CA GLY A 86 -12.44 -16.56 6.71
C GLY A 86 -11.16 -16.14 7.46
N VAL A 87 -10.17 -15.59 6.76
CA VAL A 87 -9.05 -14.86 7.36
C VAL A 87 -9.43 -13.38 7.42
N THR A 88 -9.37 -12.79 8.61
CA THR A 88 -9.79 -11.39 8.83
C THR A 88 -8.60 -10.44 8.81
N PRO A 89 -8.81 -9.12 8.62
CA PRO A 89 -7.74 -8.13 8.75
C PRO A 89 -7.02 -8.17 10.10
N ALA A 90 -7.72 -8.56 11.18
CA ALA A 90 -7.13 -8.72 12.50
C ALA A 90 -6.14 -9.89 12.55
N ASP A 91 -6.47 -11.03 11.93
CA ASP A 91 -5.56 -12.18 11.84
C ASP A 91 -4.27 -11.80 11.08
N ILE A 92 -4.40 -11.06 9.98
CA ILE A 92 -3.26 -10.55 9.20
C ILE A 92 -2.38 -9.61 10.02
N ALA A 93 -2.98 -8.73 10.83
CA ALA A 93 -2.23 -7.84 11.72
C ALA A 93 -1.40 -8.63 12.75
N ILE A 94 -1.96 -9.68 13.34
CA ILE A 94 -1.26 -10.55 14.29
C ILE A 94 -0.04 -11.19 13.64
N ILE A 95 -0.21 -11.77 12.44
CA ILE A 95 0.88 -12.41 11.70
C ILE A 95 1.95 -11.37 11.32
N SER A 96 1.56 -10.18 10.84
CA SER A 96 2.52 -9.13 10.49
C SER A 96 3.36 -8.68 11.69
N ILE A 97 2.77 -8.55 12.87
CA ILE A 97 3.48 -8.22 14.11
C ILE A 97 4.45 -9.35 14.49
N LEU A 98 4.02 -10.61 14.40
CA LEU A 98 4.88 -11.78 14.66
C LEU A 98 6.10 -11.80 13.74
N LEU A 99 5.88 -11.66 12.43
CA LEU A 99 6.95 -11.65 11.42
C LEU A 99 7.91 -10.47 11.65
N SER A 100 7.39 -9.30 12.02
CA SER A 100 8.20 -8.12 12.32
C SER A 100 9.01 -8.29 13.61
N LYS A 101 8.45 -8.93 14.66
CA LYS A 101 9.18 -9.27 15.89
C LYS A 101 10.34 -10.22 15.64
N ASN A 102 10.13 -11.26 14.83
CA ASN A 102 11.19 -12.20 14.46
C ASN A 102 12.28 -11.50 13.63
N GLY A 103 11.90 -10.57 12.74
CA GLY A 103 12.85 -9.73 11.99
C GLY A 103 13.65 -8.76 12.86
N LEU A 104 13.08 -8.29 13.98
CA LEU A 104 13.80 -7.44 14.96
C LEU A 104 14.81 -8.24 15.78
N GLN A 105 14.53 -9.50 16.12
CA GLN A 105 15.51 -10.36 16.80
C GLN A 105 16.68 -10.74 15.88
N LEU A 106 16.46 -10.92 14.57
CA LEU A 106 17.54 -11.21 13.61
C LEU A 106 18.52 -10.05 13.42
N LYS A 107 18.10 -8.79 13.65
CA LYS A 107 18.98 -7.62 13.62
C LYS A 107 19.75 -7.37 14.91
N GLN A 108 19.42 -8.06 16.00
CA GLN A 108 20.09 -7.91 17.30
C GLN A 108 21.19 -8.95 17.54
N SER A 109 21.43 -9.85 16.58
CA SER A 109 22.47 -10.88 16.65
C SER A 109 23.51 -10.79 15.52
N GLN A 110 23.64 -9.62 14.89
CA GLN A 110 24.75 -9.29 13.99
C GLN A 110 25.45 -8.01 14.45
#